data_AF-A0A7Y5K3X7-F1
#
_entry.id   AF-A0A7Y5K3X7-F1
#
_cell.length_a   1.000
_cell.length_b   1.000
_cell.length_c   1.000
_cell.angle_alpha   90.00
_cell.angle_beta   90.00
_cell.angle_gamma   90.00
#
_symmetry.space_group_name_H-M   'P 1'
#
loop_
_entity.id
_entity.type
_entity.pdbx_description
1 polymer ?
#
loop_
_entity_poly.entity_id
_entity_poly.type
_entity_poly.pdbx_seq_one_letter_code
_entity_poly.pdbx_strand_id
1 'polypeptide(L)'
;MVHLPSLRAAAFGSGARRAARGDEVGEAPRRSRHPVAASPRRRRDPRRGRSRDRAQSRLRWLPQPPGPPGRRRKKKAVFPSGHAFGPGAVALTAAWVMGEEGIAPPAVTVPLALAAPLLTAGPRLIEEKHWVSDVLGGYLGAAALAATCLAAYEAARR
;
A
#
# COMPACT_ATOMS: atom_id res chain seq x y z
N MET A 1 -35.89 14.43 7.17
CA MET A 1 -35.16 15.71 7.21
C MET A 1 -33.67 15.39 7.20
N VAL A 2 -33.06 15.39 6.02
CA VAL A 2 -31.64 15.07 5.85
C VAL A 2 -30.88 16.39 5.92
N HIS A 3 -30.08 16.56 6.97
CA HIS A 3 -29.28 17.76 7.17
C HIS A 3 -28.05 17.69 6.25
N LEU A 4 -28.10 18.39 5.12
CA LEU A 4 -26.95 18.60 4.23
C LEU A 4 -26.03 19.64 4.90
N PRO A 5 -24.76 19.32 5.21
CA PRO A 5 -23.82 20.32 5.67
C PRO A 5 -23.46 21.26 4.53
N SER A 6 -23.42 22.56 4.85
CA SER A 6 -23.09 23.65 3.95
C SER A 6 -21.70 23.45 3.33
N LEU A 7 -21.64 23.41 2.00
CA LEU A 7 -20.43 23.62 1.21
C LEU A 7 -19.89 25.04 1.49
N ARG A 8 -19.05 25.18 2.52
CA ARG A 8 -18.20 26.37 2.68
C ARG A 8 -17.09 26.27 1.65
N ALA A 9 -17.21 27.12 0.62
CA ALA A 9 -16.12 27.44 -0.28
C ALA A 9 -14.92 27.94 0.53
N ALA A 10 -13.89 27.10 0.69
CA ALA A 10 -12.63 27.50 1.25
C ALA A 10 -11.88 28.32 0.19
N ALA A 11 -11.80 29.63 0.44
CA ALA A 11 -10.98 30.55 -0.33
C ALA A 11 -9.53 30.06 -0.35
N PHE A 12 -9.02 29.88 -1.56
CA PHE A 12 -7.68 29.41 -1.86
C PHE A 12 -6.66 30.52 -1.54
N GLY A 13 -6.11 30.50 -0.33
CA GLY A 13 -5.03 31.39 0.10
C GLY A 13 -3.70 30.97 -0.48
N SER A 14 -3.26 31.65 -1.54
CA SER A 14 -1.90 31.54 -2.11
C SER A 14 -0.87 32.12 -1.13
N GLY A 15 -0.32 31.26 -0.28
CA GLY A 15 0.75 31.58 0.67
C GLY A 15 2.12 31.20 0.12
N ALA A 16 2.62 31.97 -0.84
CA ALA A 16 4.02 31.90 -1.25
C ALA A 16 4.93 32.53 -0.18
N ARG A 17 6.16 31.98 -0.10
CA ARG A 17 7.40 32.52 0.52
C ARG A 17 7.67 32.12 1.98
N ARG A 18 8.67 31.24 2.15
CA ARG A 18 9.92 31.64 2.83
C ARG A 18 11.07 30.71 2.48
N ALA A 19 12.09 31.31 1.89
CA ALA A 19 13.45 30.80 1.84
C ALA A 19 14.15 31.05 3.17
N ALA A 20 14.92 30.07 3.65
CA ALA A 20 16.10 30.18 4.51
C ALA A 20 16.66 28.74 4.63
N ARG A 21 17.80 28.39 4.01
CA ARG A 21 19.18 28.77 4.35
C ARG A 21 19.55 28.30 5.76
N GLY A 22 20.41 27.29 5.81
CA GLY A 22 20.95 26.68 7.02
C GLY A 22 21.86 25.52 6.65
N ASP A 23 23.08 25.86 6.23
CA ASP A 23 24.20 24.93 6.12
C ASP A 23 24.52 24.36 7.50
N GLU A 24 24.26 23.06 7.71
CA GLU A 24 24.92 22.30 8.77
C GLU A 24 25.46 20.99 8.19
N VAL A 25 26.74 21.04 7.82
CA VAL A 25 27.56 19.87 7.52
C VAL A 25 27.88 19.20 8.85
N GLY A 26 26.91 18.44 9.37
CA GLY A 26 27.07 17.60 10.55
C GLY A 26 27.91 16.37 10.22
N GLU A 27 29.12 16.34 10.77
CA GLU A 27 30.10 15.27 10.68
C GLU A 27 29.49 13.91 11.10
N ALA A 28 29.51 12.95 10.17
CA ALA A 28 28.88 11.65 10.36
C ALA A 28 29.61 10.84 11.45
N PRO A 29 28.92 10.37 12.50
CA PRO A 29 29.53 9.55 13.54
C PRO A 29 30.03 8.23 12.95
N ARG A 30 31.34 7.98 13.12
CA ARG A 30 32.00 6.70 12.81
C ARG A 30 31.27 5.56 13.54
N ARG A 31 30.42 4.84 12.80
CA ARG A 31 29.76 3.62 13.29
C ARG A 31 30.82 2.59 13.66
N SER A 32 30.99 2.38 14.97
CA SER A 32 31.66 1.22 15.55
C SER A 32 31.03 -0.05 14.99
N ARG A 33 31.82 -0.82 14.26
CA ARG A 33 31.43 -2.15 13.76
C ARG A 33 31.42 -3.10 14.96
N HIS A 34 30.30 -3.16 15.68
CA HIS A 34 30.09 -4.24 16.62
C HIS A 34 30.02 -5.57 15.85
N PRO A 35 30.77 -6.60 16.27
CA PRO A 35 30.69 -7.92 15.66
C PRO A 35 29.26 -8.45 15.84
N VAL A 36 28.55 -8.62 14.72
CA VAL A 36 27.22 -9.22 14.68
C VAL A 36 27.37 -10.66 15.15
N ALA A 37 27.01 -10.92 16.42
CA ALA A 37 26.95 -12.26 16.96
C ALA A 37 26.14 -13.14 16.01
N ALA A 38 26.76 -14.26 15.59
CA ALA A 38 26.18 -15.19 14.65
C ALA A 38 24.78 -15.60 15.12
N SER A 39 23.75 -15.15 14.40
CA SER A 39 22.37 -15.48 14.74
C SER A 39 22.22 -17.00 14.83
N PRO A 40 21.71 -17.54 15.96
CA PRO A 40 21.53 -18.97 16.12
C PRO A 40 20.62 -19.46 14.98
N ARG A 41 21.12 -20.45 14.22
CA ARG A 41 20.39 -21.08 13.11
C ARG A 41 19.06 -21.60 13.66
N ARG A 42 17.99 -20.83 13.49
CA ARG A 42 16.62 -21.25 13.85
C ARG A 42 16.34 -22.57 13.13
N ARG A 43 16.34 -23.68 13.89
CA ARG A 43 15.83 -24.97 13.43
C ARG A 43 14.43 -24.74 12.88
N ARG A 44 14.25 -24.93 11.57
CA ARG A 44 12.93 -24.86 10.93
C ARG A 44 12.07 -25.95 11.52
N ASP A 45 11.06 -25.55 12.28
CA ASP A 45 10.02 -26.45 12.77
C ASP A 45 9.28 -27.08 11.57
N PRO A 46 9.36 -28.42 11.37
CA PRO A 46 8.72 -29.10 10.25
C PRO A 46 7.18 -29.05 10.33
N ARG A 47 6.59 -28.74 11.49
CA ARG A 47 5.13 -28.67 11.65
C ARG A 47 4.52 -27.41 11.03
N ARG A 48 5.29 -26.33 10.85
CA ARG A 48 4.82 -25.10 10.18
C ARG A 48 4.54 -25.24 8.67
N GLY A 49 4.98 -26.32 8.04
CA GLY A 49 4.73 -26.56 6.60
C GLY A 49 3.31 -27.03 6.28
N ARG A 50 2.73 -27.90 7.12
CA ARG A 50 1.52 -28.65 6.76
C ARG A 50 0.23 -27.81 6.71
N SER A 51 0.12 -26.73 7.48
CA SER A 51 -1.10 -25.88 7.46
C SER A 51 -1.17 -24.99 6.21
N ARG A 52 -0.01 -24.48 5.74
CA ARG A 52 0.06 -23.67 4.51
C ARG A 52 -0.28 -24.47 3.26
N ASP A 53 0.14 -25.73 3.21
CA ASP A 53 -0.16 -26.60 2.05
C ASP A 53 -1.66 -26.87 1.89
N ARG A 54 -2.42 -26.99 2.98
CA ARG A 54 -3.88 -27.19 2.92
C ARG A 54 -4.62 -25.98 2.37
N ALA A 55 -4.26 -24.76 2.80
CA ALA A 55 -4.86 -23.53 2.26
C ALA A 55 -4.53 -23.34 0.77
N GLN A 56 -3.30 -23.64 0.35
CA GLN A 56 -2.89 -23.55 -1.05
C GLN A 56 -3.54 -24.61 -1.94
N SER A 57 -3.86 -25.79 -1.40
CA SER A 57 -4.51 -26.85 -2.18
C SER A 57 -5.89 -26.46 -2.71
N ARG A 58 -6.66 -25.66 -1.95
CA ARG A 58 -7.98 -25.15 -2.39
C ARG A 58 -7.86 -24.06 -3.45
N LEU A 59 -6.80 -23.26 -3.41
CA LEU A 59 -6.53 -22.20 -4.39
C LEU A 59 -5.93 -22.73 -5.71
N ARG A 60 -5.56 -24.02 -5.77
CA ARG A 60 -4.98 -24.66 -6.96
C ARG A 60 -5.99 -24.83 -8.11
N TRP A 61 -7.28 -24.71 -7.81
CA TRP A 61 -8.38 -24.80 -8.77
C TRP A 61 -8.61 -23.52 -9.57
N LEU A 62 -8.03 -22.39 -9.15
CA LEU A 62 -8.15 -21.14 -9.89
C LEU A 62 -7.20 -21.16 -11.11
N PRO A 63 -7.66 -20.73 -12.29
CA PRO A 63 -6.79 -20.57 -13.45
C PRO A 63 -5.66 -19.59 -13.10
N GLN A 64 -4.43 -20.09 -13.05
CA GLN A 64 -3.26 -19.24 -12.85
C GLN A 64 -2.64 -18.91 -14.20
N PRO A 65 -2.24 -17.64 -14.44
CA PRO A 65 -1.58 -17.28 -15.68
C PRO A 65 -0.29 -18.12 -15.84
N PRO A 66 0.04 -18.51 -17.08
CA PRO A 66 1.26 -19.26 -17.33
C PRO A 66 2.47 -18.45 -16.85
N GLY A 67 3.36 -19.10 -16.09
CA GLY A 67 4.61 -18.47 -15.70
C GLY A 67 5.48 -18.22 -16.93
N PRO A 68 6.31 -17.14 -16.94
CA PRO A 68 7.20 -16.87 -18.06
C PRO A 68 8.13 -18.07 -18.34
N PRO A 69 8.46 -18.34 -19.61
CA PRO A 69 9.28 -19.47 -20.00
C PRO A 69 10.64 -19.44 -19.28
N GLY A 70 11.13 -20.62 -18.85
CA GLY A 70 12.41 -20.76 -18.16
C GLY A 70 12.42 -20.46 -16.65
N ARG A 71 11.29 -20.08 -16.03
CA ARG A 71 11.21 -19.88 -14.56
C ARG A 71 10.35 -20.95 -13.89
N ARG A 72 10.85 -21.53 -12.79
CA ARG A 72 10.07 -22.44 -11.92
C ARG A 72 8.79 -21.73 -11.44
N ARG A 73 7.63 -22.35 -11.66
CA ARG A 73 6.32 -21.87 -11.17
C ARG A 73 6.39 -21.68 -9.64
N LYS A 74 6.28 -20.44 -9.17
CA LYS A 74 6.17 -20.14 -7.74
C LYS A 74 4.75 -20.51 -7.29
N LYS A 75 4.61 -21.43 -6.32
CA LYS A 75 3.33 -21.81 -5.70
C LYS A 75 2.80 -20.72 -4.75
N LYS A 76 2.61 -19.49 -5.23
CA LYS A 76 1.99 -18.42 -4.44
C LYS A 76 0.60 -18.14 -5.01
N ALA A 77 -0.36 -17.88 -4.13
CA ALA A 77 -1.65 -17.34 -4.55
C ALA A 77 -1.40 -16.00 -5.25
N VAL A 78 -2.00 -15.82 -6.43
CA VAL A 78 -1.87 -14.60 -7.25
C VAL A 78 -2.97 -13.60 -6.91
N PHE A 79 -4.08 -14.09 -6.36
CA PHE A 79 -5.21 -13.29 -5.91
C PHE A 79 -5.19 -13.04 -4.38
N PRO A 80 -5.48 -11.81 -3.92
CA PRO A 80 -5.53 -10.57 -4.69
C PRO A 80 -4.10 -10.06 -5.00
N SER A 81 -3.95 -9.19 -6.02
CA SER A 81 -2.65 -8.62 -6.37
C SER A 81 -2.08 -7.79 -5.22
N GLY A 82 -1.00 -8.27 -4.60
CA GLY A 82 -0.31 -7.52 -3.55
C GLY A 82 0.25 -6.16 -4.01
N HIS A 83 0.54 -6.02 -5.30
CA HIS A 83 1.01 -4.75 -5.90
C HIS A 83 -0.11 -3.72 -6.04
N ALA A 84 -1.36 -4.16 -6.16
CA ALA A 84 -2.52 -3.27 -6.14
C ALA A 84 -2.99 -3.00 -4.70
N PHE A 85 -3.00 -4.03 -3.85
CA PHE A 85 -3.54 -3.96 -2.50
C PHE A 85 -2.73 -3.02 -1.58
N GLY A 86 -1.42 -3.24 -1.44
CA GLY A 86 -0.59 -2.52 -0.48
C GLY A 86 -0.49 -1.02 -0.80
N PRO A 87 0.03 -0.64 -1.98
CA PRO A 87 0.11 0.75 -2.40
C PRO A 87 -1.25 1.44 -2.45
N GLY A 88 -2.31 0.73 -2.88
CA GLY A 88 -3.67 1.27 -2.90
C GLY A 88 -4.16 1.65 -1.50
N ALA A 89 -4.00 0.75 -0.51
CA ALA A 89 -4.43 1.01 0.85
C ALA A 89 -3.69 2.21 1.47
N VAL A 90 -2.38 2.29 1.27
CA VAL A 90 -1.56 3.40 1.78
C VAL A 90 -1.94 4.71 1.11
N ALA A 91 -2.06 4.74 -0.22
CA ALA A 91 -2.36 5.94 -0.97
C ALA A 91 -3.76 6.49 -0.66
N LEU A 92 -4.77 5.62 -0.59
CA LEU A 92 -6.14 5.99 -0.23
C LEU A 92 -6.21 6.58 1.19
N THR A 93 -5.59 5.89 2.15
CA THR A 93 -5.59 6.34 3.55
C THR A 93 -4.86 7.67 3.71
N ALA A 94 -3.67 7.80 3.11
CA ALA A 94 -2.88 9.02 3.19
C ALA A 94 -3.57 10.21 2.50
N ALA A 95 -4.16 10.00 1.32
CA ALA A 95 -4.89 11.04 0.61
C ALA A 95 -6.08 11.57 1.40
N TRP A 96 -6.81 10.68 2.07
CA TRP A 96 -7.93 11.08 2.92
C TRP A 96 -7.45 11.89 4.13
N VAL A 97 -6.44 11.40 4.87
CA VAL A 97 -5.92 12.11 6.05
C VAL A 97 -5.37 13.49 5.66
N MET A 98 -4.64 13.59 4.54
CA MET A 98 -4.17 14.89 4.05
C MET A 98 -5.29 15.85 3.67
N GLY A 99 -6.40 15.33 3.14
CA GLY A 99 -7.57 16.13 2.81
C GLY A 99 -8.28 16.63 4.06
N GLU A 100 -8.48 15.76 5.06
CA GLU A 100 -9.18 16.13 6.29
C GLU A 100 -8.38 17.03 7.23
N GLU A 101 -7.06 16.84 7.29
CA GLU A 101 -6.19 17.70 8.10
C GLU A 101 -5.82 19.01 7.39
N GLY A 102 -6.37 19.26 6.18
CA GLY A 102 -6.11 20.48 5.43
C GLY A 102 -4.66 20.63 4.93
N ILE A 103 -3.90 19.53 4.88
CA ILE A 103 -2.50 19.52 4.45
C ILE A 103 -2.38 19.74 2.95
N ALA A 104 -3.31 19.18 2.17
CA ALA A 104 -3.32 19.31 0.71
C ALA A 104 -4.74 19.46 0.16
N PRO A 105 -4.94 20.25 -0.91
CA PRO A 105 -6.27 20.44 -1.49
C PRO A 105 -6.75 19.17 -2.21
N PRO A 106 -8.07 19.02 -2.44
CA PRO A 106 -8.65 17.88 -3.17
C PRO A 106 -8.06 17.67 -4.56
N ALA A 107 -7.64 18.75 -5.22
CA ALA A 107 -6.98 18.71 -6.52
C ALA A 107 -5.65 17.95 -6.52
N VAL A 108 -5.03 17.74 -5.35
CA VAL A 108 -3.79 16.96 -5.19
C VAL A 108 -4.08 15.59 -4.58
N THR A 109 -4.93 15.53 -3.56
CA THR A 109 -5.20 14.28 -2.83
C THR A 109 -5.96 13.25 -3.68
N VAL A 110 -6.94 13.68 -4.48
CA VAL A 110 -7.71 12.78 -5.35
C VAL A 110 -6.85 12.13 -6.44
N PRO A 111 -6.06 12.88 -7.23
CA PRO A 111 -5.14 12.26 -8.18
C PRO A 111 -4.13 11.34 -7.50
N LEU A 112 -3.61 11.71 -6.33
CA LEU A 112 -2.63 10.89 -5.61
C LEU A 112 -3.22 9.53 -5.18
N ALA A 113 -4.46 9.54 -4.67
CA ALA A 113 -5.19 8.35 -4.27
C ALA A 113 -5.38 7.36 -5.44
N LEU A 114 -5.53 7.87 -6.66
CA LEU A 114 -5.76 7.07 -7.86
C LEU A 114 -4.47 6.69 -8.59
N ALA A 115 -3.51 7.61 -8.68
CA ALA A 115 -2.30 7.45 -9.47
C ALA A 115 -1.36 6.38 -8.90
N ALA A 116 -1.15 6.35 -7.58
CA ALA A 116 -0.29 5.35 -6.95
C ALA A 116 -0.75 3.89 -7.22
N PRO A 117 -2.03 3.53 -7.01
CA PRO A 117 -2.52 2.22 -7.39
C PRO A 117 -2.38 1.92 -8.89
N LEU A 118 -2.73 2.88 -9.76
CA LEU A 118 -2.64 2.71 -11.21
C LEU A 118 -1.20 2.50 -11.70
N LEU A 119 -0.24 3.28 -11.19
CA LEU A 119 1.18 3.18 -11.56
C LEU A 119 1.82 1.88 -11.07
N THR A 120 1.35 1.32 -9.96
CA THR A 120 1.89 0.08 -9.39
C THR A 120 1.26 -1.18 -9.98
N ALA A 121 -0.03 -1.14 -10.30
CA ALA A 121 -0.75 -2.29 -10.87
C ALA A 121 -0.74 -2.31 -12.41
N GLY A 122 -0.70 -1.15 -13.07
CA GLY A 122 -0.74 -1.02 -14.54
C GLY A 122 0.33 -1.84 -15.26
N PRO A 123 1.63 -1.74 -14.87
CA PRO A 123 2.68 -2.56 -15.46
C PRO A 123 2.45 -4.07 -15.30
N ARG A 124 1.72 -4.51 -14.27
CA ARG A 124 1.43 -5.93 -14.03
C ARG A 124 0.35 -6.50 -14.93
N LEU A 125 -0.56 -5.65 -15.42
CA LEU A 125 -1.51 -6.02 -16.47
C LEU A 125 -0.80 -6.22 -17.80
N ILE A 126 0.17 -5.35 -18.13
CA ILE A 126 0.95 -5.43 -19.37
C ILE A 126 1.89 -6.65 -19.35
N GLU A 127 2.48 -6.99 -18.21
CA GLU A 127 3.35 -8.17 -18.08
C GLU A 127 2.62 -9.54 -18.12
N GLU A 128 1.30 -9.57 -18.33
CA GLU A 128 0.44 -10.78 -18.33
C GLU A 128 0.53 -11.66 -17.06
N LYS A 129 1.10 -11.12 -15.97
CA LYS A 129 1.33 -11.89 -14.73
C LYS A 129 0.12 -11.93 -13.81
N HIS A 130 -0.84 -11.03 -14.00
CA HIS A 130 -2.04 -10.90 -13.17
C HIS A 130 -3.25 -10.71 -14.08
N TRP A 131 -4.35 -11.38 -13.75
CA TRP A 131 -5.62 -11.14 -14.42
C TRP A 131 -6.19 -9.79 -13.98
N VAL A 132 -7.04 -9.18 -14.81
CA VAL A 132 -7.75 -7.95 -14.46
C VAL A 132 -8.51 -8.12 -13.14
N SER A 133 -9.09 -9.29 -12.90
CA SER A 133 -9.76 -9.64 -11.66
C SER A 133 -8.83 -9.63 -10.43
N ASP A 134 -7.56 -10.01 -10.56
CA ASP A 134 -6.58 -9.95 -9.47
C ASP A 134 -6.28 -8.51 -9.05
N VAL A 135 -6.24 -7.60 -10.03
CA VAL A 135 -6.03 -6.17 -9.82
C VAL A 135 -7.26 -5.53 -9.19
N LEU A 136 -8.46 -5.81 -9.74
CA LEU A 136 -9.72 -5.33 -9.18
C LEU A 136 -9.93 -5.82 -7.74
N GLY A 137 -9.66 -7.10 -7.47
CA GLY A 137 -9.71 -7.66 -6.12
C GLY A 137 -8.72 -6.99 -5.17
N GLY A 138 -7.52 -6.63 -5.65
CA GLY A 138 -6.55 -5.84 -4.91
C GLY A 138 -7.06 -4.44 -4.56
N TYR A 139 -7.69 -3.74 -5.50
CA TYR A 139 -8.27 -2.41 -5.27
C TYR A 139 -9.46 -2.43 -4.31
N LEU A 140 -10.37 -3.39 -4.46
CA LEU A 140 -11.49 -3.54 -3.53
C LEU A 140 -11.00 -3.85 -2.11
N GLY A 141 -10.01 -4.74 -1.99
CA GLY A 141 -9.37 -5.02 -0.70
C GLY A 141 -8.68 -3.78 -0.11
N ALA A 142 -7.97 -3.02 -0.93
CA ALA A 142 -7.33 -1.77 -0.51
C ALA A 142 -8.34 -0.74 -0.01
N ALA A 143 -9.44 -0.56 -0.74
CA ALA A 143 -10.52 0.37 -0.36
C ALA A 143 -11.20 -0.05 0.95
N ALA A 144 -11.49 -1.34 1.12
CA ALA A 144 -12.07 -1.85 2.36
C ALA A 144 -11.15 -1.65 3.57
N LEU A 145 -9.85 -1.91 3.39
CA LEU A 145 -8.84 -1.67 4.44
C LEU A 145 -8.74 -0.18 4.77
N ALA A 146 -8.64 0.69 3.76
CA ALA A 146 -8.60 2.13 3.95
C ALA A 146 -9.85 2.64 4.67
N ALA A 147 -11.04 2.22 4.26
CA ALA A 147 -12.30 2.57 4.93
C ALA A 147 -12.31 2.15 6.41
N THR A 148 -11.78 0.96 6.72
CA THR A 148 -11.65 0.49 8.11
C THR A 148 -10.68 1.35 8.91
N CYS A 149 -9.54 1.72 8.33
CA CYS A 149 -8.58 2.62 8.95
C CYS A 149 -9.16 4.01 9.21
N LEU A 150 -9.93 4.54 8.24
CA LEU A 150 -10.64 5.82 8.35
C LEU A 150 -11.68 5.78 9.47
N ALA A 151 -12.51 4.74 9.51
CA ALA A 151 -13.50 4.57 10.57
C ALA A 151 -12.84 4.50 11.96
N ALA A 152 -11.71 3.80 12.08
CA ALA A 152 -10.94 3.75 13.33
C ALA A 152 -10.31 5.12 13.68
N TYR A 153 -9.81 5.85 12.69
CA TYR A 153 -9.27 7.20 12.88
C TYR A 153 -10.33 8.18 13.38
N GLU A 154 -11.50 8.22 12.74
CA GLU A 154 -12.61 9.06 13.15
C GLU A 154 -13.13 8.69 14.55
N ALA A 155 -13.21 7.39 14.85
CA ALA A 155 -13.62 6.91 16.17
C ALA A 155 -12.63 7.32 17.28
N ALA A 156 -11.34 7.42 16.97
CA ALA A 156 -10.32 7.86 17.91
C ALA A 156 -10.22 9.39 18.06
N ARG A 157 -10.72 10.15 17.08
CA ARG A 157 -10.73 11.62 17.09
C ARG A 157 -11.92 12.20 17.88
N ARG A 158 -13.00 11.42 18.03
CA ARG A 158 -14.19 11.78 18.83
C ARG A 158 -13.95 11.48 20.30
#